data_AF-A0AAV0M7I4-F1
#
_entry.id   AF-A0AAV0M7I4-F1
#
_cell.length_a   1.000
_cell.length_b   1.000
_cell.length_c   1.000
_cell.angle_alpha   90.00
_cell.angle_beta   90.00
_cell.angle_gamma   90.00
#
_symmetry.space_group_name_H-M   'P 1'
#
loop_
_entity.id
_entity.type
_entity.pdbx_description
1 polymer ?
#
loop_
_entity_poly.entity_id
_entity_poly.type
_entity_poly.pdbx_seq_one_letter_code
_entity_poly.pdbx_strand_id
1 'polypeptide(L)'
;MASSSPIVYSSTLLLSLALIFIFAPEILPSQNPFFSPHDDHDDLALFNKALRSASSVHGRGHRRLRISRLATKNPTPKIAFLFLTNSNLTFAPLWDRFLRGHAHLYNIYVHSDPFSAVQIFPPPFESHLIPSKKTERASPSLIAAERRLLARAILDDPFNLYFALISQHCVPLHSFPFLYRSLLGENPLRAFTSQPRHRSFIEILSDDPNLPERYAARGDGVMLPEVPFEEFRVGSQFFVLAKRHALLVLADRKLWRKFRLKCLNLDSCYPEEHYFPTLLSMADPEGCSRFTLTNVNWTGSFDGHPYTYEAAEISAGLVRRLRRSNSSYPYFFARKFSPECLPPLMDIAEDVIFRD
;
A
#
# COMPACT_ATOMS: atom_id res chain seq x y z
N MET A 1 -60.32 -43.98 -1.51
CA MET A 1 -58.90 -44.08 -1.91
C MET A 1 -58.66 -43.06 -3.01
N ALA A 2 -58.16 -41.86 -2.68
CA ALA A 2 -57.86 -40.85 -3.68
C ALA A 2 -56.46 -41.15 -4.25
N SER A 3 -56.41 -41.58 -5.51
CA SER A 3 -55.18 -41.79 -6.26
C SER A 3 -54.51 -40.44 -6.51
N SER A 4 -53.46 -40.11 -5.74
CA SER A 4 -52.64 -38.94 -6.01
C SER A 4 -51.85 -39.16 -7.30
N SER A 5 -52.08 -38.32 -8.30
CA SER A 5 -51.51 -38.48 -9.64
C SER A 5 -49.99 -38.18 -9.62
N PRO A 6 -49.13 -39.06 -10.17
CA PRO A 6 -47.67 -38.85 -10.23
C PRO A 6 -47.28 -37.58 -11.01
N ILE A 7 -48.18 -37.08 -11.86
CA ILE A 7 -48.02 -35.82 -12.59
C ILE A 7 -48.02 -34.63 -11.63
N VAL A 8 -48.84 -34.65 -10.57
CA VAL A 8 -48.91 -33.54 -9.60
C VAL A 8 -47.59 -33.42 -8.83
N TYR A 9 -47.00 -34.55 -8.43
CA TYR A 9 -45.70 -34.56 -7.75
C TYR A 9 -44.54 -34.15 -8.66
N SER A 10 -44.60 -34.54 -9.94
CA SER A 10 -43.57 -34.16 -10.91
C SER A 10 -43.63 -32.65 -11.22
N SER A 11 -44.83 -32.11 -11.35
CA SER A 11 -45.07 -30.68 -11.59
C SER A 11 -44.70 -29.82 -10.39
N THR A 12 -44.98 -30.25 -9.15
CA THR A 12 -44.58 -29.53 -7.94
C THR A 12 -43.07 -29.57 -7.72
N LEU A 13 -42.41 -30.68 -8.08
CA LEU A 13 -40.95 -30.77 -8.04
C LEU A 13 -40.28 -29.84 -9.07
N LEU A 14 -40.79 -29.81 -10.31
CA LEU A 14 -40.28 -28.92 -11.35
C LEU A 14 -40.50 -27.44 -11.00
N LEU A 15 -41.67 -27.10 -10.45
CA LEU A 15 -41.97 -25.74 -10.02
C LEU A 15 -41.08 -25.32 -8.84
N SER A 16 -40.86 -26.20 -7.86
CA SER A 16 -39.96 -25.90 -6.73
C SER A 16 -38.49 -25.78 -7.17
N LEU A 17 -38.01 -26.60 -8.10
CA LEU A 17 -36.68 -26.45 -8.69
C LEU A 17 -36.55 -25.13 -9.47
N ALA A 18 -37.56 -24.76 -10.27
CA ALA A 18 -37.56 -23.49 -10.99
C ALA A 18 -37.56 -22.29 -10.03
N LEU A 19 -38.36 -22.34 -8.96
CA LEU A 19 -38.36 -21.32 -7.92
C LEU A 19 -37.03 -21.25 -7.18
N ILE A 20 -36.37 -22.38 -6.90
CA ILE A 20 -35.01 -22.40 -6.35
C ILE A 20 -34.04 -21.74 -7.34
N PHE A 21 -34.07 -22.04 -8.64
CA PHE A 21 -33.15 -21.39 -9.59
C PHE A 21 -33.41 -19.88 -9.77
N ILE A 22 -34.66 -19.45 -9.66
CA ILE A 22 -35.05 -18.04 -9.80
C ILE A 22 -34.72 -17.24 -8.53
N PHE A 23 -34.95 -17.80 -7.34
CA PHE A 23 -34.81 -17.10 -6.06
C PHE A 23 -33.53 -17.45 -5.28
N ALA A 24 -32.82 -18.54 -5.61
CA ALA A 24 -31.53 -18.86 -4.99
C ALA A 24 -30.46 -17.75 -5.15
N PRO A 25 -30.38 -17.00 -6.26
CA PRO A 25 -29.44 -15.89 -6.36
C PRO A 25 -29.73 -14.73 -5.40
N GLU A 26 -30.99 -14.60 -4.94
CA GLU A 26 -31.40 -13.58 -3.97
C GLU A 26 -31.32 -14.06 -2.51
N ILE A 27 -31.49 -15.38 -2.28
CA ILE A 27 -31.49 -15.99 -0.93
C ILE A 27 -30.09 -16.44 -0.50
N LEU A 28 -29.24 -16.87 -1.45
CA LEU A 28 -27.83 -17.17 -1.18
C LEU A 28 -27.01 -15.91 -1.47
N PRO A 29 -26.34 -15.32 -0.46
CA PRO A 29 -25.39 -14.25 -0.73
C PRO A 29 -24.37 -14.82 -1.72
N SER A 30 -24.17 -14.14 -2.86
CA SER A 30 -23.14 -14.45 -3.83
C SER A 30 -21.81 -14.71 -3.10
N GLN A 31 -21.49 -15.98 -2.89
CA GLN A 31 -20.20 -16.45 -2.41
C GLN A 31 -19.24 -16.49 -3.59
N ASN A 32 -19.02 -15.34 -4.22
CA ASN A 32 -17.74 -15.12 -4.91
C ASN A 32 -16.86 -14.46 -3.87
N PRO A 33 -16.08 -15.22 -3.09
CA PRO A 33 -15.10 -14.59 -2.23
C PRO A 33 -14.10 -13.91 -3.17
N PHE A 34 -14.02 -12.58 -3.10
CA PHE A 34 -13.00 -11.78 -3.80
C PHE A 34 -11.57 -12.26 -3.49
N PHE A 35 -11.41 -13.08 -2.44
CA PHE A 35 -10.22 -13.84 -2.09
C PHE A 35 -10.48 -15.33 -2.26
N SER A 36 -9.76 -15.99 -3.17
CA SER A 36 -9.73 -17.46 -3.13
C SER A 36 -9.06 -17.89 -1.81
N PRO A 37 -9.53 -18.94 -1.13
CA PRO A 37 -8.82 -19.53 0.01
C PRO A 37 -7.36 -19.86 -0.29
N HIS A 38 -7.04 -20.16 -1.56
CA HIS A 38 -5.68 -20.36 -2.04
C HIS A 38 -4.84 -19.07 -1.98
N ASP A 39 -5.43 -17.92 -2.32
CA ASP A 39 -4.71 -16.65 -2.36
C ASP A 39 -4.26 -16.21 -0.96
N ASP A 40 -5.12 -16.40 0.03
CA ASP A 40 -4.82 -16.12 1.44
C ASP A 40 -3.71 -17.04 1.98
N HIS A 41 -3.68 -18.30 1.55
CA HIS A 41 -2.66 -19.26 1.97
C HIS A 41 -1.28 -18.90 1.41
N ASP A 42 -1.19 -18.55 0.12
CA ASP A 42 0.08 -18.14 -0.50
C ASP A 42 0.66 -16.88 0.13
N ASP A 43 -0.20 -15.90 0.40
CA ASP A 43 0.18 -14.67 1.09
C ASP A 43 0.67 -14.97 2.51
N LEU A 44 -0.06 -15.82 3.24
CA LEU A 44 0.34 -16.22 4.58
C LEU A 44 1.71 -16.90 4.58
N ALA A 45 1.98 -17.79 3.63
CA ALA A 45 3.27 -18.44 3.46
C ALA A 45 4.39 -17.42 3.15
N LEU A 46 4.14 -16.48 2.24
CA LEU A 46 5.06 -15.40 1.90
C LEU A 46 5.39 -14.53 3.12
N PHE A 47 4.36 -14.10 3.87
CA PHE A 47 4.52 -13.24 5.03
C PHE A 47 5.29 -13.95 6.15
N ASN A 48 4.97 -15.22 6.41
CA ASN A 48 5.69 -16.02 7.39
C ASN A 48 7.17 -16.21 7.00
N LYS A 49 7.45 -16.41 5.70
CA LYS A 49 8.83 -16.48 5.19
C LYS A 49 9.57 -15.16 5.43
N ALA A 50 8.94 -14.02 5.15
CA ALA A 50 9.50 -12.69 5.36
C ALA A 50 9.84 -12.43 6.83
N LEU A 51 8.90 -12.74 7.74
CA LEU A 51 9.09 -12.60 9.18
C LEU A 51 10.25 -13.46 9.69
N ARG A 52 10.33 -14.73 9.28
CA ARG A 52 11.44 -15.63 9.66
C ARG A 52 12.79 -15.13 9.17
N SER A 53 12.86 -14.63 7.94
CA SER A 53 14.09 -14.02 7.38
C SER A 53 14.55 -12.83 8.24
N ALA A 54 13.63 -11.93 8.58
CA ALA A 54 13.92 -10.77 9.41
C ALA A 54 14.36 -11.15 10.85
N SER A 55 13.75 -12.15 11.47
CA SER A 55 14.14 -12.65 12.80
C SER A 55 15.52 -13.32 12.81
N SER A 56 15.87 -14.07 11.75
CA SER A 56 17.18 -14.73 11.63
C SER A 56 18.34 -13.73 11.63
N VAL A 57 18.12 -12.55 11.05
CA VAL A 57 19.11 -11.45 11.03
C VAL A 57 19.32 -10.88 12.45
N HIS A 58 18.25 -10.71 13.24
CA HIS A 58 18.34 -10.18 14.61
C HIS A 58 18.97 -11.18 15.59
N GLY A 59 18.68 -12.49 15.44
CA GLY A 59 19.24 -13.54 16.31
C GLY A 59 20.76 -13.76 16.16
N ARG A 60 21.37 -13.29 15.06
CA ARG A 60 22.84 -13.27 14.89
C ARG A 60 23.52 -12.06 15.53
N GLY A 61 22.77 -11.12 16.10
CA GLY A 61 23.32 -9.90 16.72
C GLY A 61 24.16 -10.14 17.99
N HIS A 62 23.98 -11.27 18.69
CA HIS A 62 24.75 -11.61 19.91
C HIS A 62 25.92 -12.58 19.70
N ARG A 63 26.05 -13.19 18.52
CA ARG A 63 27.22 -13.99 18.14
C ARG A 63 27.90 -13.27 17.00
N ARG A 64 29.06 -12.64 17.30
CA ARG A 64 30.08 -12.14 16.35
C ARG A 64 29.74 -12.57 14.92
N LEU A 65 29.35 -11.62 14.09
CA LEU A 65 29.09 -11.80 12.66
C LEU A 65 30.17 -12.72 12.07
N ARG A 66 29.89 -14.02 11.98
CA ARG A 66 30.67 -14.95 11.17
C ARG A 66 30.22 -14.67 9.75
N ILE A 67 30.75 -13.58 9.22
CA ILE A 67 30.70 -13.23 7.81
C ILE A 67 31.41 -14.39 7.11
N SER A 68 30.63 -15.33 6.60
CA SER A 68 31.10 -16.25 5.57
C SER A 68 31.67 -15.38 4.46
N ARG A 69 32.98 -15.52 4.22
CA ARG A 69 33.80 -14.79 3.26
C ARG A 69 33.41 -15.07 1.80
N LEU A 70 32.14 -14.93 1.46
CA LEU A 70 31.62 -15.14 0.10
C LEU A 70 30.47 -14.16 -0.20
N ALA A 71 30.72 -12.87 0.03
CA ALA A 71 30.13 -11.70 -0.64
C ALA A 71 30.50 -10.43 0.15
N THR A 72 31.51 -9.72 -0.31
CA THR A 72 31.89 -8.39 0.16
C THR A 72 30.82 -7.37 -0.23
N LYS A 73 29.79 -7.18 0.62
CA LYS A 73 28.95 -5.98 0.57
C LYS A 73 29.01 -5.30 1.94
N ASN A 74 29.59 -4.11 1.99
CA ASN A 74 29.43 -3.24 3.15
C ASN A 74 27.92 -3.02 3.34
N PRO A 75 27.36 -3.23 4.55
CA PRO A 75 25.94 -3.05 4.79
C PRO A 75 25.60 -1.56 4.64
N THR A 76 24.73 -1.23 3.69
CA THR A 76 24.26 0.13 3.46
C THR A 76 22.75 0.17 3.67
N PRO A 77 22.23 1.05 4.54
CA PRO A 77 20.79 1.23 4.70
C PRO A 77 20.13 1.60 3.37
N LYS A 78 18.93 1.09 3.14
CA LYS A 78 18.20 1.36 1.90
C LYS A 78 16.77 1.77 2.14
N ILE A 79 16.23 2.47 1.15
CA ILE A 79 14.80 2.75 1.00
C ILE A 79 14.24 1.80 -0.06
N ALA A 80 13.22 1.03 0.29
CA ALA A 80 12.44 0.24 -0.66
C ALA A 80 11.31 1.10 -1.22
N PHE A 81 11.30 1.32 -2.54
CA PHE A 81 10.18 1.93 -3.24
C PHE A 81 9.22 0.84 -3.72
N LEU A 82 7.97 0.92 -3.26
CA LEU A 82 6.92 -0.05 -3.49
C LEU A 82 5.93 0.56 -4.47
N PHE A 83 6.05 0.24 -5.75
CA PHE A 83 5.14 0.72 -6.79
C PHE A 83 3.93 -0.20 -6.84
N LEU A 84 2.75 0.36 -6.59
CA LEU A 84 1.46 -0.30 -6.79
C LEU A 84 0.76 0.35 -7.98
N THR A 85 0.58 -0.41 -9.05
CA THR A 85 0.14 0.13 -10.34
C THR A 85 -0.97 -0.72 -10.97
N ASN A 86 -1.90 -0.04 -11.64
CA ASN A 86 -2.90 -0.67 -12.51
C ASN A 86 -2.91 -0.04 -13.91
N SER A 87 -1.82 0.64 -14.28
CA SER A 87 -1.56 1.15 -15.62
C SER A 87 -0.06 1.43 -15.79
N ASN A 88 0.34 1.94 -16.95
CA ASN A 88 1.72 2.30 -17.24
C ASN A 88 2.33 3.25 -16.20
N LEU A 89 3.60 3.03 -15.89
CA LEU A 89 4.41 3.96 -15.10
C LEU A 89 4.84 5.15 -15.98
N THR A 90 3.90 6.04 -16.32
CA THR A 90 4.18 7.20 -17.18
C THR A 90 5.36 8.03 -16.66
N PHE A 91 5.46 8.24 -15.35
CA PHE A 91 6.53 9.02 -14.75
C PHE A 91 7.86 8.26 -14.55
N ALA A 92 8.00 7.04 -15.06
CA ALA A 92 9.24 6.27 -14.93
C ALA A 92 10.50 7.03 -15.40
N PRO A 93 10.50 7.84 -16.48
CA PRO A 93 11.67 8.65 -16.84
C PRO A 93 12.07 9.68 -15.79
N LEU A 94 11.11 10.27 -15.07
CA LEU A 94 11.39 11.20 -13.97
C LEU A 94 11.94 10.45 -12.75
N TRP A 95 11.40 9.26 -12.46
CA TRP A 95 11.92 8.39 -11.41
C TRP A 95 13.32 7.85 -11.73
N ASP A 96 13.65 7.56 -12.99
CA ASP A 96 15.01 7.21 -13.41
C ASP A 96 15.99 8.34 -13.09
N ARG A 97 15.66 9.59 -13.44
CA ARG A 97 16.49 10.75 -13.09
C ARG A 97 16.63 10.93 -11.59
N PHE A 98 15.55 10.80 -10.83
CA PHE A 98 15.54 10.89 -9.37
C PHE A 98 16.51 9.87 -8.72
N LEU A 99 16.53 8.63 -9.23
CA LEU A 99 17.30 7.53 -8.66
C LEU A 99 18.72 7.40 -9.22
N ARG A 100 19.03 8.09 -10.33
CA ARG A 100 20.29 7.98 -11.06
C ARG A 100 21.50 8.16 -10.16
N GLY A 101 22.46 7.23 -10.25
CA GLY A 101 23.70 7.25 -9.46
C GLY A 101 23.58 6.68 -8.04
N HIS A 102 22.38 6.29 -7.60
CA HIS A 102 22.12 5.91 -6.20
C HIS A 102 21.68 4.45 -6.00
N ALA A 103 21.91 3.55 -6.98
CA ALA A 103 21.42 2.16 -6.97
C ALA A 103 21.83 1.31 -5.73
N HIS A 104 22.83 1.74 -4.96
CA HIS A 104 23.25 1.08 -3.73
C HIS A 104 22.47 1.53 -2.48
N LEU A 105 21.60 2.55 -2.59
CA LEU A 105 20.85 3.18 -1.50
C LEU A 105 19.34 2.93 -1.56
N TYR A 106 18.86 2.25 -2.59
CA TYR A 106 17.45 1.92 -2.73
C TYR A 106 17.25 0.54 -3.36
N ASN A 107 16.03 0.03 -3.26
CA ASN A 107 15.52 -1.08 -4.03
C ASN A 107 14.12 -0.72 -4.58
N ILE A 108 13.73 -1.29 -5.71
CA ILE A 108 12.42 -1.07 -6.34
C ILE A 108 11.67 -2.40 -6.36
N TYR A 109 10.37 -2.36 -6.05
CA TYR A 109 9.46 -3.49 -6.16
C TYR A 109 8.17 -3.00 -6.81
N VAL A 110 7.72 -3.69 -7.85
CA VAL A 110 6.54 -3.29 -8.63
C VAL A 110 5.48 -4.38 -8.52
N HIS A 111 4.34 -4.04 -7.93
CA HIS A 111 3.13 -4.84 -8.01
C HIS A 111 2.25 -4.23 -9.08
N SER A 112 2.03 -4.98 -10.15
CA SER A 112 1.18 -4.53 -11.22
C SER A 112 -0.02 -5.44 -11.43
N ASP A 113 -1.21 -4.85 -11.51
CA ASP A 113 -2.45 -5.62 -11.66
C ASP A 113 -2.41 -6.41 -12.99
N PRO A 114 -2.43 -7.76 -12.96
CA PRO A 114 -2.29 -8.57 -14.16
C PRO A 114 -3.47 -8.45 -15.14
N PHE A 115 -4.59 -7.84 -14.72
CA PHE A 115 -5.79 -7.66 -15.54
C PHE A 115 -5.90 -6.26 -16.14
N SER A 116 -4.97 -5.35 -15.85
CA SER A 116 -4.99 -4.03 -16.48
C SER A 116 -4.40 -4.06 -17.88
N ALA A 117 -4.97 -3.25 -18.77
CA ALA A 117 -4.51 -3.14 -20.16
C ALA A 117 -3.04 -2.66 -20.23
N VAL A 118 -2.28 -3.29 -21.14
CA VAL A 118 -0.90 -3.01 -21.59
C VAL A 118 -0.03 -2.24 -20.58
N GLN A 119 0.89 -2.97 -19.96
CA GLN A 119 1.86 -2.42 -19.01
C GLN A 119 3.25 -2.46 -19.63
N ILE A 120 3.78 -1.29 -19.99
CA ILE A 120 5.16 -1.12 -20.44
C ILE A 120 5.96 -0.58 -19.27
N PHE A 121 6.89 -1.39 -18.77
CA PHE A 121 7.83 -0.98 -17.73
C PHE A 121 9.17 -0.64 -18.39
N PRO A 122 9.55 0.64 -18.49
CA PRO A 122 10.90 0.96 -18.94
C PRO A 122 11.91 0.59 -17.84
N PRO A 123 13.19 0.35 -18.19
CA PRO A 123 14.25 0.28 -17.19
C PRO A 123 14.23 1.52 -16.28
N PRO A 124 14.49 1.38 -14.97
CA PRO A 124 14.87 0.14 -14.27
C PRO A 124 13.70 -0.79 -13.87
N PHE A 125 12.44 -0.43 -14.12
CA PHE A 125 11.27 -1.05 -13.48
C PHE A 125 10.94 -2.48 -13.91
N GLU A 126 11.30 -2.89 -15.12
CA GLU A 126 10.93 -4.20 -15.69
C GLU A 126 11.46 -5.38 -14.87
N SER A 127 12.71 -5.30 -14.40
CA SER A 127 13.34 -6.35 -13.60
C SER A 127 12.88 -6.41 -12.13
N HIS A 128 11.92 -5.56 -11.75
CA HIS A 128 11.50 -5.37 -10.36
C HIS A 128 10.05 -5.81 -10.10
N LEU A 129 9.42 -6.46 -11.07
CA LEU A 129 8.07 -7.01 -10.92
C LEU A 129 8.05 -8.14 -9.88
N ILE A 130 7.09 -8.04 -8.95
CA ILE A 130 6.77 -9.13 -8.03
C ILE A 130 5.61 -9.96 -8.59
N PRO A 131 5.42 -11.21 -8.15
CA PRO A 131 4.18 -11.92 -8.42
C PRO A 131 2.97 -11.14 -7.88
N SER A 132 2.12 -10.70 -8.81
CA SER A 132 0.99 -9.81 -8.55
C SER A 132 -0.36 -10.50 -8.72
N LYS A 133 -1.39 -9.94 -8.08
CA LYS A 133 -2.78 -10.38 -8.20
C LYS A 133 -3.69 -9.20 -8.52
N LYS A 134 -4.95 -9.46 -8.90
CA LYS A 134 -5.93 -8.42 -9.19
C LYS A 134 -6.06 -7.47 -7.99
N THR A 135 -6.19 -6.18 -8.28
CA THR A 135 -6.49 -5.12 -7.31
C THR A 135 -7.72 -4.36 -7.75
N GLU A 136 -8.53 -3.94 -6.79
CA GLU A 136 -9.78 -3.25 -7.07
C GLU A 136 -10.03 -2.17 -6.01
N ARG A 137 -10.65 -1.05 -6.41
CA ARG A 137 -11.08 -0.01 -5.47
C ARG A 137 -12.11 -0.59 -4.52
N ALA A 138 -12.16 -0.06 -3.28
CA ALA A 138 -13.08 -0.52 -2.25
C ALA A 138 -13.00 -2.04 -1.97
N SER A 139 -11.81 -2.62 -2.17
CA SER A 139 -11.56 -4.04 -2.01
C SER A 139 -10.31 -4.28 -1.16
N PRO A 140 -10.31 -5.30 -0.29
CA PRO A 140 -9.13 -5.62 0.51
C PRO A 140 -7.94 -6.09 -0.33
N SER A 141 -8.13 -6.32 -1.63
CA SER A 141 -7.08 -6.67 -2.58
C SER A 141 -5.94 -5.64 -2.62
N LEU A 142 -6.23 -4.34 -2.43
CA LEU A 142 -5.22 -3.29 -2.31
C LEU A 142 -4.33 -3.49 -1.09
N ILE A 143 -4.92 -3.74 0.09
CA ILE A 143 -4.17 -4.09 1.30
C ILE A 143 -3.28 -5.32 1.04
N ALA A 144 -3.83 -6.38 0.42
CA ALA A 144 -3.07 -7.59 0.16
C ALA A 144 -1.88 -7.34 -0.78
N ALA A 145 -2.06 -6.54 -1.83
CA ALA A 145 -0.99 -6.14 -2.74
C ALA A 145 0.13 -5.35 -2.04
N GLU A 146 -0.23 -4.38 -1.19
CA GLU A 146 0.72 -3.60 -0.39
C GLU A 146 1.50 -4.48 0.60
N ARG A 147 0.83 -5.44 1.24
CA ARG A 147 1.48 -6.43 2.11
C ARG A 147 2.42 -7.35 1.33
N ARG A 148 2.09 -7.76 0.10
CA ARG A 148 3.00 -8.51 -0.78
C ARG A 148 4.25 -7.70 -1.12
N LEU A 149 4.09 -6.42 -1.46
CA LEU A 149 5.20 -5.51 -1.71
C LEU A 149 6.14 -5.43 -0.50
N LEU A 150 5.59 -5.20 0.70
CA LEU A 150 6.36 -5.18 1.95
C LEU A 150 7.11 -6.50 2.20
N ALA A 151 6.43 -7.64 2.02
CA ALA A 151 7.02 -8.95 2.24
C ALA A 151 8.16 -9.26 1.27
N ARG A 152 7.99 -8.91 -0.02
CA ARG A 152 9.03 -9.07 -1.04
C ARG A 152 10.24 -8.21 -0.73
N ALA A 153 10.02 -6.95 -0.37
CA ALA A 153 11.10 -6.05 0.00
C ALA A 153 11.88 -6.49 1.25
N ILE A 154 11.19 -7.08 2.25
CA ILE A 154 11.84 -7.62 3.45
C ILE A 154 12.63 -8.89 3.17
N LEU A 155 12.12 -9.75 2.28
CA LEU A 155 12.78 -11.01 1.91
C LEU A 155 14.02 -10.81 1.07
N ASP A 156 13.98 -9.85 0.16
CA ASP A 156 15.00 -9.63 -0.85
C ASP A 156 16.24 -8.95 -0.27
N ASP A 157 16.07 -7.89 0.52
CA ASP A 157 17.21 -7.15 1.08
C ASP A 157 17.02 -6.83 2.58
N PRO A 158 17.82 -7.42 3.48
CA PRO A 158 17.73 -7.17 4.91
C PRO A 158 18.13 -5.73 5.29
N PHE A 159 18.75 -4.96 4.40
CA PHE A 159 19.16 -3.58 4.65
C PHE A 159 18.10 -2.53 4.26
N ASN A 160 16.95 -2.95 3.71
CA ASN A 160 15.78 -2.09 3.59
C ASN A 160 15.30 -1.66 4.99
N LEU A 161 15.42 -0.37 5.30
CA LEU A 161 15.03 0.22 6.59
C LEU A 161 13.74 1.05 6.51
N TYR A 162 13.41 1.56 5.32
CA TYR A 162 12.18 2.30 5.02
C TYR A 162 11.49 1.75 3.77
N PHE A 163 10.16 1.85 3.74
CA PHE A 163 9.30 1.28 2.69
C PHE A 163 8.30 2.34 2.24
N ALA A 164 8.50 2.94 1.08
CA ALA A 164 7.69 4.02 0.54
C ALA A 164 6.70 3.49 -0.51
N LEU A 165 5.40 3.63 -0.27
CA LEU A 165 4.36 3.25 -1.22
C LEU A 165 4.13 4.36 -2.25
N ILE A 166 4.18 4.00 -3.53
CA ILE A 166 4.12 4.91 -4.67
C ILE A 166 3.11 4.36 -5.69
N SER A 167 2.30 5.23 -6.29
CA SER A 167 1.43 4.88 -7.42
C SER A 167 2.00 5.40 -8.72
N GLN A 168 1.45 4.96 -9.86
CA GLN A 168 1.85 5.43 -11.17
C GLN A 168 1.60 6.93 -11.42
N HIS A 169 0.83 7.59 -10.56
CA HIS A 169 0.52 9.01 -10.64
C HIS A 169 1.32 9.87 -9.65
N CYS A 170 2.26 9.26 -8.94
CA CYS A 170 3.12 9.96 -7.98
C CYS A 170 4.40 10.46 -8.64
N VAL A 171 4.84 11.65 -8.23
CA VAL A 171 6.12 12.24 -8.66
C VAL A 171 6.95 12.65 -7.43
N PRO A 172 8.28 12.57 -7.48
CA PRO A 172 9.15 13.14 -6.45
C PRO A 172 9.10 14.67 -6.48
N LEU A 173 9.26 15.29 -5.31
CA LEU A 173 9.30 16.75 -5.15
C LEU A 173 10.69 17.27 -4.76
N HIS A 174 11.60 16.40 -4.37
CA HIS A 174 12.94 16.71 -3.85
C HIS A 174 13.97 15.78 -4.49
N SER A 175 15.28 16.04 -4.33
CA SER A 175 16.31 15.12 -4.79
C SER A 175 16.35 13.84 -3.95
N PHE A 176 16.83 12.73 -4.52
CA PHE A 176 17.01 11.49 -3.77
C PHE A 176 18.00 11.62 -2.60
N PRO A 177 19.17 12.29 -2.75
CA PRO A 177 20.06 12.56 -1.61
C PRO A 177 19.40 13.30 -0.45
N PHE A 178 18.49 14.23 -0.73
CA PHE A 178 17.75 14.93 0.32
C PHE A 178 16.76 13.99 1.03
N LEU A 179 15.93 13.26 0.28
CA LEU A 179 15.04 12.23 0.85
C LEU A 179 15.81 11.21 1.70
N TYR A 180 16.90 10.66 1.17
CA TYR A 180 17.69 9.64 1.84
C TYR A 180 18.25 10.16 3.17
N ARG A 181 18.84 11.36 3.18
CA ARG A 181 19.36 11.97 4.42
C ARG A 181 18.25 12.34 5.41
N SER A 182 17.09 12.78 4.93
CA SER A 182 15.94 13.08 5.81
C SER A 182 15.41 11.85 6.54
N LEU A 183 15.46 10.67 5.91
CA LEU A 183 14.96 9.42 6.52
C LEU A 183 16.04 8.65 7.29
N LEU A 184 17.24 8.53 6.73
CA LEU A 184 18.30 7.63 7.22
C LEU A 184 19.51 8.37 7.81
N GLY A 185 19.57 9.69 7.67
CA GLY A 185 20.72 10.49 8.07
C GLY A 185 21.96 10.25 7.20
N GLU A 186 23.06 10.91 7.55
CA GLU A 186 24.31 10.84 6.78
C GLU A 186 25.21 9.67 7.17
N ASN A 187 25.00 9.09 8.36
CA ASN A 187 25.84 8.02 8.89
C ASN A 187 25.12 6.65 8.82
N PRO A 188 25.54 5.74 7.92
CA PRO A 188 24.93 4.42 7.75
C PRO A 188 24.85 3.59 9.04
N LEU A 189 25.89 3.62 9.88
CA LEU A 189 25.91 2.88 11.14
C LEU A 189 24.86 3.44 12.11
N ARG A 190 24.74 4.78 12.18
CA ARG A 190 23.69 5.40 12.99
C ARG A 190 22.31 4.94 12.55
N ALA A 191 22.02 4.94 11.25
CA ALA A 191 20.74 4.49 10.70
C ALA A 191 20.37 3.06 11.14
N PHE A 192 21.33 2.13 11.14
CA PHE A 192 21.08 0.77 11.65
C PHE A 192 20.84 0.75 13.16
N THR A 193 21.66 1.46 13.94
CA THR A 193 21.53 1.48 15.40
C THR A 193 20.29 2.23 15.90
N SER A 194 19.80 3.22 15.14
CA SER A 194 18.59 4.01 15.46
C SER A 194 17.32 3.40 14.91
N GLN A 195 17.39 2.26 14.20
CA GLN A 195 16.22 1.61 13.60
C GLN A 195 15.03 1.44 14.56
N PRO A 196 15.20 1.07 15.85
CA PRO A 196 14.08 0.99 16.80
C PRO A 196 13.36 2.33 17.04
N ARG A 197 13.99 3.46 16.73
CA ARG A 197 13.45 4.83 16.90
C ARG A 197 12.97 5.46 15.60
N HIS A 198 13.16 4.82 14.44
CA HIS A 198 12.73 5.35 13.14
C HIS A 198 11.21 5.58 13.12
N ARG A 199 10.76 6.81 12.89
CA ARG A 199 9.31 7.08 12.79
C ARG A 199 8.77 6.58 11.46
N SER A 200 7.55 6.04 11.47
CA SER A 200 6.76 5.83 10.25
C SER A 200 5.98 7.07 9.88
N PHE A 201 5.81 7.30 8.59
CA PHE A 201 5.05 8.42 8.06
C PHE A 201 3.81 7.92 7.34
N ILE A 202 2.67 8.06 8.00
CA ILE A 202 1.35 7.72 7.51
C ILE A 202 0.38 8.67 8.19
N GLU A 203 -0.61 9.14 7.45
CA GLU A 203 -1.69 9.96 8.00
C GLU A 203 -2.60 9.08 8.86
N ILE A 204 -2.94 9.57 10.06
CA ILE A 204 -3.80 8.87 11.00
C ILE A 204 -4.77 9.88 11.58
N LEU A 205 -6.04 9.78 11.19
CA LEU A 205 -7.13 10.65 11.58
C LEU A 205 -8.07 9.93 12.54
N SER A 206 -8.45 10.63 13.60
CA SER A 206 -9.38 10.15 14.64
C SER A 206 -10.69 10.93 14.68
N ASP A 207 -10.81 11.96 13.83
CA ASP A 207 -11.85 12.98 13.83
C ASP A 207 -12.38 13.27 12.41
N ASP A 208 -12.17 12.35 11.46
CA ASP A 208 -12.81 12.44 10.14
C ASP A 208 -14.34 12.32 10.31
N PRO A 209 -15.12 13.26 9.74
CA PRO A 209 -16.58 13.29 9.93
C PRO A 209 -17.29 12.04 9.41
N ASN A 210 -16.68 11.30 8.48
CA ASN A 210 -17.25 10.09 7.89
C ASN A 210 -16.81 8.82 8.64
N LEU A 211 -16.11 8.92 9.78
CA LEU A 211 -15.67 7.76 10.56
C LEU A 211 -16.79 6.75 10.85
N PRO A 212 -18.01 7.15 11.30
CA PRO A 212 -19.09 6.20 11.56
C PRO A 212 -19.45 5.35 10.33
N GLU A 213 -19.59 6.00 9.17
CA GLU A 213 -19.95 5.35 7.91
C GLU A 213 -18.83 4.46 7.38
N ARG A 214 -17.57 4.92 7.51
CA ARG A 214 -16.35 4.16 7.14
C ARG A 214 -16.15 2.92 8.02
N TYR A 215 -16.50 3.01 9.30
CA TYR A 215 -16.44 1.90 10.27
C TYR A 215 -17.52 0.84 9.98
N ALA A 216 -18.76 1.28 9.74
CA ALA A 216 -19.89 0.41 9.42
C ALA A 216 -19.87 -0.14 7.98
N ALA A 217 -18.96 0.31 7.12
CA ALA A 217 -18.94 0.00 5.68
C ALA A 217 -18.82 -1.51 5.34
N ARG A 218 -18.45 -2.37 6.30
CA ARG A 218 -18.38 -3.84 6.18
C ARG A 218 -19.52 -4.57 6.90
N GLY A 219 -20.46 -3.84 7.48
CA GLY A 219 -21.57 -4.34 8.28
C GLY A 219 -21.49 -3.91 9.75
N ASP A 220 -22.65 -3.73 10.35
CA ASP A 220 -22.77 -3.29 11.75
C ASP A 220 -22.14 -4.32 12.70
N GLY A 221 -21.33 -3.82 13.64
CA GLY A 221 -20.65 -4.64 14.66
C GLY A 221 -19.54 -5.55 14.12
N VAL A 222 -19.29 -5.59 12.81
CA VAL A 222 -18.28 -6.48 12.21
C VAL A 222 -16.89 -6.25 12.76
N MET A 223 -16.53 -5.00 13.04
CA MET A 223 -15.21 -4.63 13.56
C MET A 223 -14.99 -5.08 15.03
N LEU A 224 -16.06 -5.31 15.78
CA LEU A 224 -15.99 -5.74 17.18
C LEU A 224 -15.69 -7.24 17.34
N PRO A 225 -15.08 -7.66 18.46
CA PRO A 225 -14.45 -6.81 19.48
C PRO A 225 -13.02 -6.34 19.11
N GLU A 226 -12.48 -6.78 17.97
CA GLU A 226 -11.07 -6.59 17.65
C GLU A 226 -10.64 -5.15 17.41
N VAL A 227 -11.54 -4.32 16.90
CA VAL A 227 -11.36 -2.88 16.71
C VAL A 227 -12.60 -2.16 17.25
N PRO A 228 -12.55 -1.66 18.50
CA PRO A 228 -13.55 -0.73 19.00
C PRO A 228 -13.61 0.53 18.13
N PHE A 229 -14.77 1.20 18.10
CA PHE A 229 -14.94 2.41 17.28
C PHE A 229 -13.95 3.51 17.67
N GLU A 230 -13.67 3.64 18.96
CA GLU A 230 -12.75 4.63 19.54
C GLU A 230 -11.30 4.40 19.12
N GLU A 231 -10.96 3.19 18.67
CA GLU A 231 -9.63 2.82 18.17
C GLU A 231 -9.54 2.83 16.63
N PHE A 232 -10.68 2.88 15.94
CA PHE A 232 -10.72 2.92 14.47
C PHE A 232 -10.14 4.24 13.94
N ARG A 233 -9.24 4.15 12.98
CA ARG A 233 -8.62 5.30 12.33
C ARG A 233 -8.72 5.17 10.81
N VAL A 234 -8.69 6.33 10.16
CA VAL A 234 -8.61 6.45 8.70
C VAL A 234 -7.44 7.35 8.33
N GLY A 235 -7.05 7.36 7.07
CA GLY A 235 -6.02 8.27 6.58
C GLY A 235 -5.52 7.84 5.21
N SER A 236 -4.48 8.52 4.73
CA SER A 236 -3.86 8.24 3.44
C SER A 236 -3.46 6.77 3.24
N GLN A 237 -3.78 6.22 2.07
CA GLN A 237 -3.17 4.98 1.55
C GLN A 237 -1.64 5.10 1.45
N PHE A 238 -1.11 6.28 1.14
CA PHE A 238 0.31 6.47 0.84
C PHE A 238 1.12 6.65 2.13
N PHE A 239 2.05 5.73 2.36
CA PHE A 239 2.90 5.71 3.55
C PHE A 239 4.39 5.66 3.20
N VAL A 240 5.21 6.01 4.18
CA VAL A 240 6.62 5.63 4.29
C VAL A 240 6.85 4.94 5.63
N LEU A 241 6.85 3.61 5.64
CA LEU A 241 6.94 2.84 6.87
C LEU A 241 8.40 2.54 7.25
N ALA A 242 8.72 2.71 8.53
CA ALA A 242 9.92 2.13 9.12
C ALA A 242 9.81 0.60 9.16
N LYS A 243 10.93 -0.11 9.04
CA LYS A 243 10.98 -1.58 8.98
C LYS A 243 10.18 -2.28 10.10
N ARG A 244 10.21 -1.77 11.33
CA ARG A 244 9.46 -2.39 12.45
C ARG A 244 7.95 -2.40 12.19
N HIS A 245 7.41 -1.34 11.59
CA HIS A 245 6.00 -1.24 11.25
C HIS A 245 5.64 -2.06 10.01
N ALA A 246 6.55 -2.16 9.04
CA ALA A 246 6.39 -3.09 7.93
C ALA A 246 6.28 -4.55 8.43
N LEU A 247 7.15 -4.95 9.37
CA LEU A 247 7.09 -6.29 9.99
C LEU A 247 5.80 -6.49 10.79
N LEU A 248 5.33 -5.45 11.51
CA LEU A 248 4.07 -5.48 12.25
C LEU A 248 2.87 -5.75 11.33
N VAL A 249 2.78 -5.03 10.21
CA VAL A 249 1.79 -5.24 9.15
C VAL A 249 1.82 -6.68 8.62
N LEU A 250 3.01 -7.24 8.38
CA LEU A 250 3.14 -8.62 7.90
C LEU A 250 2.78 -9.66 8.95
N ALA A 251 2.96 -9.35 10.23
CA ALA A 251 2.62 -10.22 11.35
C ALA A 251 1.13 -10.21 11.68
N ASP A 252 0.42 -9.10 11.40
CA ASP A 252 -0.98 -8.98 11.78
C ASP A 252 -1.87 -10.03 11.10
N ARG A 253 -2.66 -10.71 11.93
CA ARG A 253 -3.72 -11.63 11.52
C ARG A 253 -5.07 -11.22 12.11
N LYS A 254 -5.06 -10.44 13.18
CA LYS A 254 -6.25 -10.14 13.98
C LYS A 254 -7.09 -9.11 13.25
N LEU A 255 -6.50 -7.96 12.93
CA LEU A 255 -7.21 -6.91 12.21
C LEU A 255 -7.44 -7.31 10.76
N TRP A 256 -6.48 -8.00 10.12
CA TRP A 256 -6.66 -8.51 8.77
C TRP A 256 -7.95 -9.33 8.59
N ARG A 257 -8.34 -10.18 9.56
CA ARG A 257 -9.58 -10.96 9.48
C ARG A 257 -10.84 -10.09 9.35
N LYS A 258 -10.81 -8.86 9.87
CA LYS A 258 -11.90 -7.88 9.76
C LYS A 258 -11.81 -7.12 8.45
N PHE A 259 -10.64 -6.58 8.14
CA PHE A 259 -10.46 -5.73 6.97
C PHE A 259 -10.49 -6.49 5.63
N ARG A 260 -10.25 -7.81 5.63
CA ARG A 260 -10.40 -8.68 4.45
C ARG A 260 -11.85 -8.97 4.06
N LEU A 261 -12.82 -8.62 4.91
CA LEU A 261 -14.22 -8.83 4.61
C LEU A 261 -14.67 -7.86 3.51
N LYS A 262 -15.65 -8.31 2.72
CA LYS A 262 -16.20 -7.55 1.61
C LYS A 262 -16.82 -6.23 2.12
N CYS A 263 -16.55 -5.14 1.40
CA CYS A 263 -17.26 -3.88 1.60
C CYS A 263 -18.72 -4.01 1.15
N LEU A 264 -19.65 -3.55 1.98
CA LEU A 264 -21.08 -3.51 1.70
C LEU A 264 -21.50 -2.14 1.15
N ASN A 265 -20.91 -1.07 1.68
CA ASN A 265 -21.06 0.29 1.15
C ASN A 265 -19.78 0.69 0.40
N LEU A 266 -19.83 0.80 -0.92
CA LEU A 266 -18.65 1.11 -1.73
C LEU A 266 -18.24 2.58 -1.67
N ASP A 267 -19.16 3.48 -1.30
CA ASP A 267 -18.90 4.92 -1.25
C ASP A 267 -18.07 5.31 -0.01
N SER A 268 -18.20 4.54 1.07
CA SER A 268 -17.51 4.77 2.35
C SER A 268 -16.43 3.73 2.68
N CYS A 269 -16.26 2.67 1.89
CA CYS A 269 -15.30 1.62 2.20
C CYS A 269 -14.01 1.77 1.39
N TYR A 270 -12.97 2.28 2.05
CA TYR A 270 -11.61 2.36 1.52
C TYR A 270 -10.69 1.49 2.40
N PRO A 271 -10.65 0.16 2.23
CA PRO A 271 -9.97 -0.74 3.17
C PRO A 271 -8.53 -0.38 3.48
N GLU A 272 -7.75 -0.03 2.48
CA GLU A 272 -6.37 0.39 2.57
C GLU A 272 -6.21 1.71 3.34
N GLU A 273 -7.15 2.65 3.22
CA GLU A 273 -7.17 3.88 4.00
C GLU A 273 -7.63 3.67 5.45
N HIS A 274 -8.16 2.50 5.79
CA HIS A 274 -8.66 2.20 7.14
C HIS A 274 -7.70 1.26 7.89
N TYR A 275 -7.21 0.22 7.22
CA TYR A 275 -6.44 -0.88 7.83
C TYR A 275 -5.09 -0.42 8.39
N PHE A 276 -4.26 0.24 7.58
CA PHE A 276 -2.92 0.62 8.00
C PHE A 276 -2.94 1.69 9.10
N PRO A 277 -3.75 2.77 9.00
CA PRO A 277 -3.86 3.76 10.07
C PRO A 277 -4.34 3.13 11.38
N THR A 278 -5.41 2.31 11.33
CA THR A 278 -5.96 1.63 12.52
C THR A 278 -4.94 0.70 13.16
N LEU A 279 -4.31 -0.19 12.38
CA LEU A 279 -3.35 -1.16 12.91
C LEU A 279 -2.16 -0.45 13.58
N LEU A 280 -1.62 0.57 12.92
CA LEU A 280 -0.43 1.26 13.39
C LEU A 280 -0.74 2.17 14.58
N SER A 281 -1.91 2.83 14.62
CA SER A 281 -2.32 3.64 15.77
C SER A 281 -2.56 2.81 17.02
N MET A 282 -3.14 1.62 16.88
CA MET A 282 -3.40 0.71 18.01
C MET A 282 -2.10 0.10 18.55
N ALA A 283 -1.13 -0.18 17.67
CA ALA A 283 0.05 -0.95 18.06
C ALA A 283 1.29 -0.12 18.44
N ASP A 284 1.53 1.03 17.79
CA ASP A 284 2.65 1.94 18.11
C ASP A 284 2.26 3.41 17.81
N PRO A 285 1.35 4.01 18.62
CA PRO A 285 0.83 5.36 18.37
C PRO A 285 1.92 6.44 18.37
N GLU A 286 2.96 6.27 19.18
CA GLU A 286 4.07 7.22 19.29
C GLU A 286 5.19 6.96 18.28
N GLY A 287 5.21 5.79 17.65
CA GLY A 287 6.13 5.44 16.57
C GLY A 287 5.73 5.98 15.20
N CYS A 288 4.48 6.43 15.04
CA CYS A 288 3.96 7.03 13.82
C CYS A 288 3.92 8.55 13.93
N SER A 289 4.21 9.27 12.83
CA SER A 289 4.15 10.74 12.79
C SER A 289 2.72 11.28 12.74
N ARG A 290 1.73 10.44 12.39
CA ARG A 290 0.36 10.83 12.00
C ARG A 290 0.32 11.76 10.77
N PHE A 291 1.42 11.84 10.02
CA PHE A 291 1.61 12.66 8.83
C PHE A 291 2.17 11.82 7.68
N THR A 292 1.58 11.92 6.49
CA THR A 292 2.12 11.29 5.27
C THR A 292 3.13 12.21 4.56
N LEU A 293 4.17 11.63 3.95
CA LEU A 293 5.16 12.36 3.14
C LEU A 293 4.69 12.61 1.70
N THR A 294 3.47 12.22 1.36
CA THR A 294 2.87 12.39 0.03
C THR A 294 1.81 13.47 0.06
N ASN A 295 2.05 14.58 -0.65
CA ASN A 295 1.06 15.64 -0.83
C ASN A 295 -0.09 15.14 -1.72
N VAL A 296 -1.32 15.35 -1.25
CA VAL A 296 -2.55 15.08 -2.01
C VAL A 296 -3.43 16.31 -1.94
N ASN A 297 -3.84 16.83 -3.09
CA ASN A 297 -4.77 17.94 -3.16
C ASN A 297 -6.22 17.43 -3.22
N TRP A 298 -6.99 17.68 -2.17
CA TRP A 298 -8.40 17.30 -2.06
C TRP A 298 -9.36 18.42 -2.48
N THR A 299 -8.87 19.59 -2.90
CA THR A 299 -9.75 20.68 -3.39
C THR A 299 -10.48 20.24 -4.65
N GLY A 300 -11.81 20.32 -4.63
CA GLY A 300 -12.65 19.90 -5.75
C GLY A 300 -12.65 18.40 -5.98
N SER A 301 -12.31 17.59 -4.97
CA SER A 301 -12.38 16.13 -5.04
C SER A 301 -13.78 15.66 -5.44
N PHE A 302 -13.84 14.60 -6.25
CA PHE A 302 -15.08 13.98 -6.70
C PHE A 302 -14.95 12.46 -6.60
N ASP A 303 -15.98 11.79 -6.07
CA ASP A 303 -16.02 10.33 -5.94
C ASP A 303 -14.73 9.73 -5.34
N GLY A 304 -14.29 10.24 -4.18
CA GLY A 304 -13.08 9.74 -3.51
C GLY A 304 -11.77 9.95 -4.28
N HIS A 305 -11.78 10.68 -5.40
CA HIS A 305 -10.57 11.01 -6.16
C HIS A 305 -10.08 12.42 -5.84
N PRO A 306 -8.77 12.58 -5.57
CA PRO A 306 -8.18 13.90 -5.38
C PRO A 306 -8.07 14.64 -6.72
N TYR A 307 -7.80 15.94 -6.62
CA TYR A 307 -7.48 16.79 -7.75
C TYR A 307 -6.36 16.19 -8.61
N THR A 308 -6.54 16.23 -9.93
CA THR A 308 -5.53 15.80 -10.90
C THR A 308 -4.91 17.03 -11.55
N TYR A 309 -3.62 17.24 -11.32
CA TYR A 309 -2.86 18.29 -11.96
C TYR A 309 -2.68 17.98 -13.45
N GLU A 310 -2.84 19.02 -14.26
CA GLU A 310 -2.65 18.98 -15.71
C GLU A 310 -1.35 19.65 -16.15
N ALA A 311 -0.89 19.32 -17.37
CA ALA A 311 0.40 19.77 -17.90
C ALA A 311 0.61 21.28 -17.83
N ALA A 312 -0.46 22.07 -18.07
CA ALA A 312 -0.42 23.53 -18.07
C ALA A 312 -0.15 24.16 -16.69
N GLU A 313 -0.38 23.41 -15.61
CA GLU A 313 -0.17 23.89 -14.24
C GLU A 313 1.27 23.69 -13.76
N ILE A 314 2.02 22.81 -14.44
CA ILE A 314 3.37 22.44 -14.06
C ILE A 314 4.28 23.65 -14.17
N SER A 315 4.81 24.05 -13.01
CA SER A 315 5.65 25.22 -12.88
C SER A 315 6.55 25.10 -11.66
N ALA A 316 7.65 25.85 -11.65
CA ALA A 316 8.52 25.92 -10.48
C ALA A 316 7.77 26.44 -9.23
N GLY A 317 6.79 27.33 -9.43
CA GLY A 317 5.92 27.81 -8.38
C GLY A 317 5.06 26.70 -7.77
N LEU A 318 4.46 25.84 -8.61
CA LEU A 318 3.68 24.70 -8.15
C LEU A 318 4.53 23.73 -7.32
N VAL A 319 5.69 23.29 -7.84
CA VAL A 319 6.58 22.35 -7.13
C VAL A 319 6.98 22.90 -5.76
N ARG A 320 7.39 24.17 -5.67
CA ARG A 320 7.76 24.80 -4.39
C ARG A 320 6.59 24.88 -3.41
N ARG A 321 5.35 25.06 -3.88
CA ARG A 321 4.17 25.00 -3.02
C ARG A 321 3.91 23.58 -2.52
N LEU A 322 3.98 22.58 -3.39
CA LEU A 322 3.71 21.18 -3.06
C LEU A 322 4.71 20.62 -2.03
N ARG A 323 5.95 21.10 -2.01
CA ARG A 323 6.96 20.74 -0.99
C ARG A 323 6.55 21.13 0.44
N ARG A 324 5.78 22.21 0.59
CA ARG A 324 5.45 22.78 1.91
C ARG A 324 4.36 21.98 2.59
N SER A 325 4.51 21.79 3.89
CA SER A 325 3.49 21.18 4.75
C SER A 325 3.34 22.00 6.03
N ASN A 326 2.30 21.71 6.81
CA ASN A 326 2.11 22.26 8.16
C ASN A 326 2.79 21.39 9.24
N SER A 327 3.55 20.38 8.83
CA SER A 327 4.32 19.50 9.70
C SER A 327 5.78 19.98 9.80
N SER A 328 6.56 19.36 10.69
CA SER A 328 8.01 19.57 10.74
C SER A 328 8.77 18.92 9.56
N TYR A 329 8.06 18.21 8.69
CA TYR A 329 8.62 17.53 7.51
C TYR A 329 8.03 18.10 6.22
N PRO A 330 8.82 18.32 5.16
CA PRO A 330 8.27 18.64 3.85
C PRO A 330 7.56 17.41 3.26
N TYR A 331 6.75 17.63 2.22
CA TYR A 331 6.31 16.54 1.36
C TYR A 331 7.42 16.16 0.39
N PHE A 332 7.68 14.86 0.27
CA PHE A 332 8.69 14.31 -0.65
C PHE A 332 8.10 13.82 -1.96
N PHE A 333 6.80 13.51 -1.97
CA PHE A 333 6.06 13.07 -3.14
C PHE A 333 4.78 13.88 -3.28
N ALA A 334 4.22 13.92 -4.49
CA ALA A 334 2.89 14.46 -4.72
C ALA A 334 2.09 13.58 -5.68
N ARG A 335 0.76 13.65 -5.55
CA ARG A 335 -0.22 13.10 -6.47
C ARG A 335 -1.49 13.98 -6.47
N LYS A 336 -2.35 13.94 -7.49
CA LYS A 336 -2.30 13.08 -8.69
C LYS A 336 -1.92 13.91 -9.91
N PHE A 337 -1.08 13.36 -10.78
CA PHE A 337 -0.68 14.01 -12.04
C PHE A 337 -1.22 13.22 -13.23
N SER A 338 -1.75 13.93 -14.23
CA SER A 338 -2.11 13.35 -15.52
C SER A 338 -0.85 12.96 -16.31
N PRO A 339 -0.91 11.93 -17.18
CA PRO A 339 0.23 11.51 -18.00
C PRO A 339 0.93 12.65 -18.77
N GLU A 340 0.16 13.64 -19.21
CA GLU A 340 0.58 14.82 -19.97
C GLU A 340 1.50 15.74 -19.17
N CYS A 341 1.55 15.59 -17.85
CA CYS A 341 2.50 16.32 -17.00
C CYS A 341 3.95 15.88 -17.20
N LEU A 342 4.22 14.72 -17.82
CA LEU A 342 5.59 14.19 -17.91
C LEU A 342 6.56 15.16 -18.62
N PRO A 343 6.29 15.67 -19.85
CA PRO A 343 7.20 16.59 -20.52
C PRO A 343 7.55 17.84 -19.70
N PRO A 344 6.59 18.65 -19.20
CA PRO A 344 6.95 19.85 -18.44
C PRO A 344 7.60 19.54 -17.08
N LEU A 345 7.30 18.39 -16.46
CA LEU A 345 8.03 17.94 -15.27
C LEU A 345 9.50 17.61 -15.59
N MET A 346 9.75 16.98 -16.75
CA MET A 346 11.11 16.66 -17.21
C MET A 346 11.91 17.91 -17.56
N ASP A 347 11.26 18.96 -18.06
CA ASP A 347 11.89 20.25 -18.38
C ASP A 347 12.42 20.97 -17.14
N ILE A 348 11.76 20.81 -15.98
CA ILE A 348 12.15 21.46 -14.72
C ILE A 348 12.82 20.51 -13.70
N ALA A 349 13.10 19.27 -14.10
CA ALA A 349 13.56 18.22 -13.18
C ALA A 349 14.86 18.59 -12.47
N GLU A 350 15.91 18.95 -13.21
CA GLU A 350 17.24 19.24 -12.67
C GLU A 350 17.30 20.62 -12.00
N ASP A 351 16.66 21.62 -12.60
CA ASP A 351 16.75 23.02 -12.14
C ASP A 351 15.83 23.34 -10.97
N VAL A 352 14.77 22.55 -10.78
CA VAL A 352 13.74 22.79 -9.77
C VAL A 352 13.52 21.56 -8.90
N ILE A 353 13.07 20.42 -9.45
CA ILE A 353 12.58 19.29 -8.64
C ILE A 353 13.70 18.66 -7.82
N PHE A 354 14.88 18.46 -8.41
CA PHE A 354 16.04 17.84 -7.77
C PHE A 354 17.05 18.88 -7.24
N ARG A 355 16.63 20.14 -7.15
CA ARG A 355 17.36 21.23 -6.51
C ARG A 355 16.66 21.62 -5.21
N ASP A 356 17.22 21.13 -4.09
CA ASP A 356 16.66 21.29 -2.74
C ASP A 356 16.94 22.65 -2.11
#